data_AF-A0A349J2D5-F1
#
_entry.id   AF-A0A349J2D5-F1
#
_cell.length_a   1.000
_cell.length_b   1.000
_cell.length_c   1.000
_cell.angle_alpha   90.00
_cell.angle_beta   90.00
_cell.angle_gamma   90.00
#
_symmetry.space_group_name_H-M   'P 1'
#
loop_
_entity.id
_entity.type
_entity.pdbx_description
1 polymer ?
#
loop_
_entity_poly.entity_id
_entity_poly.type
_entity_poly.pdbx_seq_one_letter_code
_entity_poly.pdbx_strand_id
1 'polypeptide(L)'
;AAAVAGGADPEDEPFVLFHNYARSAVAGDTIAYMQETNCLLNVAQLNAGMSLGSAFDGLGQLHTGATSFAPIPNIQLFAEFPEVETYGFSFNTTAFGWGVQGDFAWRPEMPLQFDTDALTISALFNNCAFTTVVALEAIYKSGATYSTEHVGDVGCSNTDKYMVGYTTDHDVLTWDIGTTATFTRSNPIVSALRSDLGIFLTEFQGLVVDDIEDERGDTGGIGALGAAQGITPLTNTCVGGSDLPLNGILSIDDRTVGDVRTDADNNPKGFCRTTDVSYGVVLMAQLQYNNVFGTPIGLKPQIIVSHGIEGYSPSPAGFWREDTGSTAFSLTADYLGSLSANLSYRTYHGDEERTKMLDRDNVSVSVTYAF
;
A
#
# COMPACT_ATOMS: atom_id res chain seq x y z
N ALA A 1 -56.82 16.40 -21.13
CA ALA A 1 -58.18 16.47 -21.70
C ALA A 1 -58.15 15.83 -23.09
N ALA A 2 -59.19 15.05 -23.43
CA ALA A 2 -59.44 14.21 -24.64
C ALA A 2 -58.64 12.87 -24.68
N ALA A 3 -59.22 11.66 -24.47
CA ALA A 3 -60.25 10.86 -25.19
C ALA A 3 -59.65 10.19 -26.46
N VAL A 4 -59.81 8.89 -26.81
CA VAL A 4 -60.98 7.98 -26.88
C VAL A 4 -60.52 6.50 -26.96
N ALA A 5 -61.45 5.61 -26.59
CA ALA A 5 -61.46 4.13 -26.54
C ALA A 5 -61.03 3.31 -27.77
N GLY A 6 -60.68 2.04 -27.52
CA GLY A 6 -60.69 0.92 -28.46
C GLY A 6 -60.30 -0.37 -27.76
N GLY A 7 -61.19 -1.37 -27.70
CA GLY A 7 -60.91 -2.67 -27.10
C GLY A 7 -60.00 -3.55 -27.96
N ALA A 8 -59.23 -4.44 -27.34
CA ALA A 8 -58.45 -5.46 -28.02
C ALA A 8 -58.29 -6.72 -27.14
N ASP A 9 -58.33 -7.87 -27.81
CA ASP A 9 -58.19 -9.26 -27.34
C ASP A 9 -56.88 -9.52 -26.55
N PRO A 10 -56.83 -10.46 -25.59
CA PRO A 10 -55.67 -10.64 -24.72
C PRO A 10 -54.55 -11.57 -25.26
N GLU A 11 -54.56 -11.99 -26.53
CA GLU A 11 -53.63 -13.04 -27.01
C GLU A 11 -52.59 -12.64 -28.10
N ASP A 12 -52.52 -11.39 -28.57
CA ASP A 12 -51.63 -11.04 -29.70
C ASP A 12 -50.78 -9.75 -29.55
N GLU A 13 -50.62 -9.19 -28.35
CA GLU A 13 -49.74 -8.02 -28.16
C GLU A 13 -48.32 -8.45 -27.75
N PRO A 14 -47.25 -7.96 -28.42
CA PRO A 14 -45.90 -8.10 -27.90
C PRO A 14 -45.87 -7.50 -26.49
N PHE A 15 -45.14 -8.12 -25.58
CA PHE A 15 -44.99 -7.66 -24.20
C PHE A 15 -44.36 -6.25 -24.16
N VAL A 16 -45.18 -5.21 -24.28
CA VAL A 16 -44.78 -3.80 -24.18
C VAL A 16 -44.76 -3.44 -22.70
N LEU A 17 -43.61 -3.63 -22.06
CA LEU A 17 -43.45 -3.48 -20.62
C LEU A 17 -43.53 -2.04 -20.09
N PHE A 18 -43.47 -1.00 -20.93
CA PHE A 18 -43.45 0.39 -20.45
C PHE A 18 -44.17 1.35 -21.40
N HIS A 19 -45.49 1.48 -21.24
CA HIS A 19 -46.19 2.67 -21.75
C HIS A 19 -45.92 3.84 -20.79
N ASN A 20 -45.11 4.80 -21.24
CA ASN A 20 -44.82 6.08 -20.57
C ASN A 20 -43.89 6.02 -19.34
N TYR A 21 -42.58 5.84 -19.58
CA TYR A 21 -41.59 6.20 -18.57
C TYR A 21 -41.50 7.73 -18.46
N ALA A 22 -42.06 8.30 -17.40
CA ALA A 22 -41.86 9.69 -17.05
C ALA A 22 -40.63 9.80 -16.15
N ARG A 23 -39.62 10.58 -16.57
CA ARG A 23 -38.45 10.88 -15.72
C ARG A 23 -38.93 11.56 -14.44
N SER A 24 -38.55 11.02 -13.29
CA SER A 24 -38.79 11.63 -11.99
C SER A 24 -37.64 12.52 -11.56
N ALA A 25 -36.43 12.29 -12.10
CA ALA A 25 -35.26 13.09 -11.79
C ALA A 25 -35.26 14.42 -12.53
N VAL A 26 -34.86 15.49 -11.82
CA VAL A 26 -34.67 16.81 -12.43
C VAL A 26 -33.53 16.73 -13.46
N ALA A 27 -33.76 17.29 -14.65
CA ALA A 27 -32.74 17.36 -15.69
C ALA A 27 -31.52 18.17 -15.21
N GLY A 28 -30.34 17.56 -15.25
CA GLY A 28 -29.08 18.15 -14.79
C GLY A 28 -28.04 17.09 -14.43
N ASP A 29 -26.93 17.53 -13.85
CA ASP A 29 -25.78 16.69 -13.46
C ASP A 29 -26.05 15.92 -12.16
N THR A 30 -27.17 15.20 -12.11
CA THR A 30 -27.55 14.37 -10.95
C THR A 30 -27.43 12.89 -11.29
N ILE A 31 -27.04 12.10 -10.29
CA ILE A 31 -26.92 10.64 -10.42
C ILE A 31 -28.27 9.99 -10.72
N ALA A 32 -29.34 10.49 -10.10
CA ALA A 32 -30.70 10.03 -10.38
C ALA A 32 -31.05 10.20 -11.86
N TYR A 33 -30.74 11.35 -12.46
CA TYR A 33 -30.99 11.59 -13.88
C TYR A 33 -30.14 10.69 -14.79
N MET A 34 -28.89 10.41 -14.41
CA MET A 34 -28.02 9.46 -15.12
C MET A 34 -28.59 8.03 -15.06
N GLN A 35 -29.02 7.55 -13.89
CA GLN A 35 -29.60 6.22 -13.73
C GLN A 35 -30.89 6.03 -14.51
N GLU A 36 -31.80 7.02 -14.47
CA GLU A 36 -33.01 7.00 -15.30
C GLU A 36 -32.67 6.96 -16.79
N THR A 37 -31.62 7.66 -17.22
CA THR A 37 -31.16 7.65 -18.60
C THR A 37 -30.59 6.29 -19.00
N ASN A 38 -29.80 5.65 -18.13
CA ASN A 38 -29.28 4.29 -18.36
C ASN A 38 -30.39 3.25 -18.44
N CYS A 39 -31.40 3.36 -17.59
CA CYS A 39 -32.57 2.48 -17.64
C CYS A 39 -33.29 2.61 -19.00
N LEU A 40 -33.50 3.84 -19.47
CA LEU A 40 -34.11 4.11 -20.78
C LEU A 40 -33.26 3.56 -21.94
N LEU A 41 -31.94 3.79 -21.93
CA LEU A 41 -31.01 3.25 -22.93
C LEU A 41 -31.08 1.72 -22.99
N ASN A 42 -31.08 1.05 -21.84
CA ASN A 42 -31.16 -0.40 -21.77
C ASN A 42 -32.49 -0.93 -22.34
N VAL A 43 -33.61 -0.29 -21.99
CA VAL A 43 -34.93 -0.65 -22.54
C VAL A 43 -34.98 -0.47 -24.05
N ALA A 44 -34.41 0.60 -24.60
CA ALA A 44 -34.37 0.84 -26.04
C ALA A 44 -33.48 -0.19 -26.79
N GLN A 45 -32.40 -0.66 -26.18
CA GLN A 45 -31.55 -1.72 -26.74
C GLN A 45 -32.25 -3.07 -26.77
N LEU A 46 -33.11 -3.36 -25.78
CA LEU A 46 -33.88 -4.59 -25.71
C LEU A 46 -35.13 -4.56 -26.62
N ASN A 47 -35.63 -3.38 -26.98
CA ASN A 47 -36.85 -3.19 -27.75
C ASN A 47 -36.61 -2.30 -28.97
N ALA A 48 -36.30 -2.91 -30.12
CA ALA A 48 -36.03 -2.22 -31.39
C ALA A 48 -37.20 -1.34 -31.91
N GLY A 49 -38.40 -1.45 -31.33
CA GLY A 49 -39.56 -0.61 -31.62
C GLY A 49 -39.67 0.67 -30.79
N MET A 50 -38.81 0.87 -29.78
CA MET A 50 -38.84 2.05 -28.91
C MET A 50 -37.83 3.10 -29.37
N SER A 51 -38.33 4.23 -29.89
CA SER A 51 -37.50 5.41 -30.17
C SER A 51 -37.53 6.37 -28.98
N LEU A 52 -36.37 6.65 -28.38
CA LEU A 52 -36.22 7.62 -27.27
C LEU A 52 -36.19 9.09 -27.74
N GLY A 53 -36.57 9.37 -28.99
CA GLY A 53 -36.55 10.71 -29.57
C GLY A 53 -35.19 11.11 -30.16
N SER A 54 -35.03 12.38 -30.54
CA SER A 54 -33.92 12.88 -31.36
C SER A 54 -32.54 12.88 -30.68
N ALA A 55 -32.47 12.64 -29.37
CA ALA A 55 -31.21 12.53 -28.63
C ALA A 55 -30.57 11.13 -28.72
N PHE A 56 -31.26 10.16 -29.32
CA PHE A 56 -30.86 8.75 -29.37
C PHE A 56 -31.09 8.17 -30.78
N ASP A 57 -30.32 7.14 -31.16
CA ASP A 57 -30.46 6.46 -32.44
C ASP A 57 -31.50 5.31 -32.40
N GLY A 58 -31.75 4.70 -33.56
CA GLY A 58 -32.69 3.57 -33.69
C GLY A 58 -32.24 2.27 -33.04
N LEU A 59 -31.06 2.23 -32.43
CA LEU A 59 -30.51 1.09 -31.71
C LEU A 59 -30.45 1.35 -30.19
N GLY A 60 -31.01 2.47 -29.71
CA GLY A 60 -30.98 2.82 -28.29
C GLY A 60 -29.59 3.26 -27.81
N GLN A 61 -28.82 3.92 -28.67
CA GLN A 61 -27.53 4.53 -28.35
C GLN A 61 -27.65 6.06 -28.40
N LEU A 62 -26.75 6.76 -27.72
CA LEU A 62 -26.54 8.18 -27.98
C LEU A 62 -25.91 8.39 -29.35
N HIS A 63 -25.97 9.62 -29.89
CA HIS A 63 -25.22 10.00 -31.10
C HIS A 63 -23.71 9.78 -30.99
N THR A 64 -23.18 9.66 -29.77
CA THR A 64 -21.78 9.31 -29.49
C THR A 64 -21.49 7.80 -29.55
N GLY A 65 -22.51 6.96 -29.75
CA GLY A 65 -22.40 5.49 -29.71
C GLY A 65 -22.40 4.89 -28.30
N ALA A 66 -22.52 5.70 -27.25
CA ALA A 66 -22.54 5.20 -25.88
C ALA A 66 -23.88 4.51 -25.57
N THR A 67 -23.79 3.33 -24.96
CA THR A 67 -24.92 2.47 -24.56
C THR A 67 -25.27 2.58 -23.09
N SER A 68 -24.38 3.18 -22.29
CA SER A 68 -24.56 3.49 -20.87
C SER A 68 -23.65 4.66 -20.46
N PHE A 69 -24.02 5.32 -19.38
CA PHE A 69 -23.26 6.34 -18.68
C PHE A 69 -22.74 5.80 -17.36
N ALA A 70 -21.55 6.23 -16.97
CA ALA A 70 -21.00 5.96 -15.65
C ALA A 70 -20.64 7.30 -14.97
N PRO A 71 -20.78 7.40 -13.64
CA PRO A 71 -20.20 8.53 -12.92
C PRO A 71 -18.67 8.47 -13.07
N ILE A 72 -18.06 9.60 -13.39
CA ILE A 72 -16.59 9.74 -13.34
C ILE A 72 -16.25 10.25 -11.95
N PRO A 73 -15.58 9.47 -11.10
CA PRO A 73 -15.22 9.91 -9.76
C PRO A 73 -14.16 11.01 -9.85
N ASN A 74 -14.34 12.10 -9.08
CA ASN A 74 -13.36 13.17 -8.95
C ASN A 74 -12.58 12.96 -7.64
N ILE A 75 -11.57 12.09 -7.69
CA ILE A 75 -10.72 11.78 -6.55
C ILE A 75 -9.39 12.51 -6.72
N GLN A 76 -9.01 13.29 -5.71
CA GLN A 76 -7.73 13.99 -5.67
C GLN A 76 -6.90 13.52 -4.49
N LEU A 77 -5.61 13.28 -4.74
CA LEU A 77 -4.62 13.06 -3.70
C LEU A 77 -4.06 14.41 -3.25
N PHE A 78 -3.91 14.58 -1.94
CA PHE A 78 -3.23 15.71 -1.33
C PHE A 78 -2.22 15.19 -0.30
N ALA A 79 -1.19 15.99 -0.02
CA ALA A 79 -0.20 15.70 1.00
C ALA A 79 -0.49 16.57 2.22
N GLU A 80 -0.46 15.97 3.40
CA GLU A 80 -0.64 16.66 4.67
C GLU A 80 0.59 16.43 5.53
N PHE A 81 0.99 17.49 6.26
CA PHE A 81 2.17 17.51 7.09
C PHE A 81 1.76 17.92 8.51
N PRO A 82 1.18 17.00 9.29
CA PRO A 82 0.87 17.24 10.69
C PRO A 82 2.13 17.58 11.50
N GLU A 83 1.94 18.32 12.58
CA GLU A 83 3.01 18.63 13.53
C GLU A 83 3.40 17.38 14.31
N VAL A 84 4.71 17.18 14.55
CA VAL A 84 5.23 16.01 15.25
C VAL A 84 6.16 16.47 16.35
N GLU A 85 5.84 16.11 17.59
CA GLU A 85 6.75 16.31 18.72
C GLU A 85 7.78 15.17 18.77
N THR A 86 9.02 15.47 19.15
CA THR A 86 10.08 14.46 19.21
C THR A 86 11.02 14.73 20.37
N TYR A 87 11.20 13.72 21.21
CA TYR A 87 12.15 13.71 22.31
C TYR A 87 13.27 12.72 21.97
N GLY A 88 14.48 13.22 21.78
CA GLY A 88 15.64 12.43 21.38
C GLY A 88 16.70 12.35 22.45
N PHE A 89 17.33 11.18 22.59
CA PHE A 89 18.56 10.99 23.34
C PHE A 89 19.57 10.24 22.47
N SER A 90 20.81 10.72 22.46
CA SER A 90 21.89 10.07 21.72
C SER A 90 23.15 9.96 22.56
N PHE A 91 23.93 8.91 22.30
CA PHE A 91 25.22 8.70 22.93
C PHE A 91 26.22 8.14 21.95
N ASN A 92 27.49 8.40 22.21
CA ASN A 92 28.61 7.79 21.52
C ASN A 92 29.72 7.52 22.52
N THR A 93 30.23 6.30 22.51
CA THR A 93 31.30 5.85 23.40
C THR A 93 32.21 4.87 22.67
N THR A 94 33.32 4.52 23.31
CA THR A 94 34.21 3.46 22.82
C THR A 94 34.29 2.35 23.87
N ALA A 95 34.01 1.12 23.46
CA ALA A 95 34.02 -0.04 24.32
C ALA A 95 34.73 -1.20 23.61
N PHE A 96 35.70 -1.83 24.27
CA PHE A 96 36.41 -3.01 23.76
C PHE A 96 37.08 -2.82 22.37
N GLY A 97 37.47 -1.60 22.01
CA GLY A 97 38.04 -1.27 20.70
C GLY A 97 37.01 -1.06 19.58
N TRP A 98 35.73 -1.09 19.91
CA TRP A 98 34.62 -0.72 19.04
C TRP A 98 34.12 0.68 19.42
N GLY A 99 33.84 1.52 18.42
CA GLY A 99 32.96 2.66 18.61
C GLY A 99 31.53 2.15 18.74
N VAL A 100 30.84 2.54 19.81
CA VAL A 100 29.45 2.18 20.06
C VAL A 100 28.66 3.47 20.12
N GLN A 101 27.64 3.58 19.28
CA GLN A 101 26.75 4.73 19.21
C GLN A 101 25.31 4.25 19.31
N GLY A 102 24.44 5.12 19.80
CA GLY A 102 23.02 4.85 19.71
C GLY A 102 22.18 6.10 19.88
N ASP A 103 21.00 6.02 19.28
CA ASP A 103 20.01 7.07 19.17
C ASP A 103 18.64 6.49 19.56
N PHE A 104 17.92 7.21 20.42
CA PHE A 104 16.56 6.89 20.82
C PHE A 104 15.71 8.12 20.56
N ALA A 105 14.56 7.96 19.91
CA ALA A 105 13.61 9.04 19.71
C ALA A 105 12.21 8.56 20.02
N TRP A 106 11.58 9.22 20.99
CA TRP A 106 10.18 9.03 21.35
C TRP A 106 9.36 10.15 20.73
N ARG A 107 8.29 9.78 20.02
CA ARG A 107 7.38 10.67 19.32
C ARG A 107 5.98 10.39 19.84
N PRO A 108 5.47 11.21 20.78
CA PRO A 108 4.08 11.09 21.17
C PRO A 108 3.18 11.49 20.01
N GLU A 109 2.01 10.87 19.93
CA GLU A 109 0.96 11.19 18.96
C GLU A 109 1.47 11.21 17.50
N MET A 110 2.29 10.21 17.13
CA MET A 110 2.89 10.19 15.81
C MET A 110 1.81 9.98 14.73
N PRO A 111 1.77 10.81 13.68
CA PRO A 111 0.81 10.65 12.59
C PRO A 111 1.16 9.41 11.75
N LEU A 112 0.39 8.34 11.94
CA LEU A 112 0.50 7.08 11.21
C LEU A 112 -0.57 6.98 10.14
N GLN A 113 -0.18 6.48 8.97
CA GLN A 113 -1.05 6.46 7.80
C GLN A 113 -2.06 5.31 7.86
N PHE A 114 -3.34 5.64 7.65
CA PHE A 114 -4.37 4.63 7.41
C PHE A 114 -4.11 3.86 6.12
N ASP A 115 -4.70 2.68 6.04
CA ASP A 115 -4.63 1.87 4.83
C ASP A 115 -5.14 2.60 3.59
N THR A 116 -4.30 2.62 2.55
CA THR A 116 -4.63 3.29 1.30
C THR A 116 -5.83 2.63 0.62
N ASP A 117 -6.02 1.31 0.78
CA ASP A 117 -7.19 0.61 0.23
C ASP A 117 -8.48 1.10 0.92
N ALA A 118 -8.48 1.24 2.24
CA ALA A 118 -9.63 1.73 3.00
C ALA A 118 -10.01 3.15 2.61
N LEU A 119 -9.01 4.04 2.48
CA LEU A 119 -9.20 5.42 2.04
C LEU A 119 -9.71 5.50 0.59
N THR A 120 -9.14 4.70 -0.31
CA THR A 120 -9.53 4.70 -1.74
C THR A 120 -10.94 4.17 -1.94
N ILE A 121 -11.31 3.09 -1.25
CA ILE A 121 -12.66 2.53 -1.29
C ILE A 121 -13.66 3.55 -0.70
N SER A 122 -13.33 4.17 0.43
CA SER A 122 -14.18 5.19 1.04
C SER A 122 -14.38 6.42 0.13
N ALA A 123 -13.32 6.87 -0.54
CA ALA A 123 -13.37 7.97 -1.52
C ALA A 123 -14.26 7.61 -2.73
N LEU A 124 -14.27 6.35 -3.12
CA LEU A 124 -15.09 5.84 -4.21
C LEU A 124 -16.59 5.80 -3.84
N PHE A 125 -16.92 5.50 -2.58
CA PHE A 125 -18.28 5.65 -2.04
C PHE A 125 -18.73 7.11 -1.96
N ASN A 126 -17.85 8.04 -1.56
CA ASN A 126 -18.14 9.48 -1.55
C ASN A 126 -18.41 10.03 -2.96
N ASN A 127 -17.72 9.49 -3.97
CA ASN A 127 -17.95 9.81 -5.37
C ASN A 127 -19.08 9.00 -6.02
N CYS A 128 -19.88 8.29 -5.22
CA CYS A 128 -21.06 7.57 -5.66
C CYS A 128 -20.80 6.51 -6.75
N ALA A 129 -19.59 6.00 -6.89
CA ALA A 129 -19.28 5.07 -7.98
C ALA A 129 -20.07 3.75 -7.87
N PHE A 130 -20.51 3.40 -6.66
CA PHE A 130 -21.29 2.20 -6.37
C PHE A 130 -22.81 2.44 -6.29
N THR A 131 -23.29 3.64 -6.62
CA THR A 131 -24.73 3.97 -6.54
C THR A 131 -25.64 3.09 -7.41
N THR A 132 -25.07 2.44 -8.42
CA THR A 132 -25.76 1.50 -9.32
C THR A 132 -25.89 0.09 -8.75
N VAL A 133 -25.17 -0.23 -7.67
CA VAL A 133 -25.22 -1.52 -6.97
C VAL A 133 -26.04 -1.36 -5.70
N VAL A 134 -27.26 -1.92 -5.70
CA VAL A 134 -28.20 -1.80 -4.59
C VAL A 134 -27.59 -2.40 -3.30
N ALA A 135 -27.81 -1.71 -2.18
CA ALA A 135 -27.38 -2.09 -0.83
C ALA A 135 -25.87 -2.13 -0.56
N LEU A 136 -25.00 -1.97 -1.57
CA LEU A 136 -23.54 -2.04 -1.38
C LEU A 136 -23.02 -0.95 -0.44
N GLU A 137 -23.53 0.28 -0.58
CA GLU A 137 -23.18 1.40 0.32
C GLU A 137 -23.57 1.11 1.77
N ALA A 138 -24.78 0.58 2.00
CA ALA A 138 -25.25 0.25 3.35
C ALA A 138 -24.42 -0.88 3.97
N ILE A 139 -24.07 -1.88 3.17
CA ILE A 139 -23.22 -3.00 3.58
C ILE A 139 -21.81 -2.51 3.93
N TYR A 140 -21.20 -1.68 3.08
CA TYR A 140 -19.88 -1.10 3.34
C TYR A 140 -19.88 -0.27 4.62
N LYS A 141 -20.84 0.64 4.79
CA LYS A 141 -20.97 1.46 6.00
C LYS A 141 -21.13 0.65 7.28
N SER A 142 -21.76 -0.53 7.20
CA SER A 142 -21.96 -1.40 8.35
C SER A 142 -20.76 -2.28 8.70
N GLY A 143 -19.79 -2.44 7.80
CA GLY A 143 -18.65 -3.33 7.98
C GLY A 143 -17.28 -2.68 7.88
N ALA A 144 -17.16 -1.45 7.35
CA ALA A 144 -15.89 -0.75 7.20
C ALA A 144 -15.56 0.05 8.47
N THR A 145 -14.44 -0.28 9.11
CA THR A 145 -13.90 0.42 10.29
C THR A 145 -13.74 1.92 10.07
N TYR A 146 -13.25 2.34 8.88
CA TYR A 146 -13.16 3.75 8.52
C TYR A 146 -14.51 4.47 8.54
N SER A 147 -15.56 3.84 8.01
CA SER A 147 -16.91 4.44 8.03
C SER A 147 -17.50 4.53 9.43
N THR A 148 -17.07 3.66 10.36
CA THR A 148 -17.56 3.68 11.75
C THR A 148 -16.78 4.61 12.66
N GLU A 149 -15.50 4.83 12.37
CA GLU A 149 -14.67 5.81 13.06
C GLU A 149 -15.01 7.24 12.57
N HIS A 150 -15.23 7.39 11.26
CA HIS A 150 -15.53 8.66 10.60
C HIS A 150 -17.01 8.74 10.20
N VAL A 151 -17.91 8.66 11.19
CA VAL A 151 -19.36 8.61 10.96
C VAL A 151 -19.84 9.87 10.24
N GLY A 152 -20.39 9.67 9.04
CA GLY A 152 -20.92 10.76 8.20
C GLY A 152 -19.95 11.24 7.12
N ASP A 153 -18.69 10.85 7.18
CA ASP A 153 -17.69 11.20 6.17
C ASP A 153 -17.81 10.31 4.93
N VAL A 154 -18.26 9.06 5.09
CA VAL A 154 -18.49 8.11 3.98
C VAL A 154 -19.96 8.16 3.51
N GLY A 155 -20.19 8.32 2.21
CA GLY A 155 -21.49 8.15 1.56
C GLY A 155 -21.75 9.06 0.36
N CYS A 156 -22.64 8.63 -0.51
CA CYS A 156 -23.03 9.35 -1.73
C CYS A 156 -23.89 10.58 -1.41
N SER A 157 -23.24 11.65 -0.95
CA SER A 157 -23.91 12.87 -0.46
C SER A 157 -23.21 14.16 -0.89
N ASN A 158 -21.89 14.16 -0.92
CA ASN A 158 -21.06 15.26 -1.42
C ASN A 158 -19.75 14.70 -1.99
N THR A 159 -19.39 15.12 -3.19
CA THR A 159 -18.16 14.71 -3.89
C THR A 159 -16.92 15.47 -3.44
N ASP A 160 -17.10 16.62 -2.76
CA ASP A 160 -16.02 17.45 -2.23
C ASP A 160 -15.90 17.25 -0.71
N LYS A 161 -15.48 16.04 -0.31
CA LYS A 161 -15.21 15.71 1.09
C LYS A 161 -13.73 15.43 1.27
N TYR A 162 -13.16 16.12 2.25
CA TYR A 162 -11.83 15.82 2.76
C TYR A 162 -11.91 14.53 3.60
N MET A 163 -10.96 13.63 3.39
CA MET A 163 -10.87 12.35 4.09
C MET A 163 -9.55 12.34 4.86
N VAL A 164 -9.63 12.22 6.18
CA VAL A 164 -8.45 12.12 7.04
C VAL A 164 -7.71 10.83 6.70
N GLY A 165 -6.41 10.93 6.42
CA GLY A 165 -5.58 9.81 5.97
C GLY A 165 -4.60 9.26 7.02
N TYR A 166 -4.64 9.77 8.25
CA TYR A 166 -3.75 9.38 9.34
C TYR A 166 -4.46 9.39 10.69
N THR A 167 -3.93 8.65 11.65
CA THR A 167 -4.28 8.75 13.08
C THR A 167 -3.06 9.22 13.88
N THR A 168 -3.31 9.92 14.98
CA THR A 168 -2.32 10.36 15.96
C THR A 168 -2.50 9.66 17.31
N ASP A 169 -3.24 8.56 17.36
CA ASP A 169 -3.57 7.88 18.62
C ASP A 169 -2.39 7.08 19.20
N HIS A 170 -1.35 6.84 18.39
CA HIS A 170 -0.22 5.98 18.76
C HIS A 170 1.07 6.77 19.04
N ASP A 171 1.77 6.33 20.09
CA ASP A 171 3.11 6.78 20.40
C ASP A 171 4.15 5.89 19.70
N VAL A 172 5.24 6.49 19.25
CA VAL A 172 6.31 5.76 18.52
C VAL A 172 7.65 5.98 19.19
N LEU A 173 8.29 4.88 19.61
CA LEU A 173 9.67 4.85 20.06
C LEU A 173 10.55 4.23 18.97
N THR A 174 11.43 5.01 18.36
CA THR A 174 12.47 4.51 17.46
C THR A 174 13.81 4.42 18.19
N TRP A 175 14.56 3.35 17.95
CA TRP A 175 15.89 3.16 18.49
C TRP A 175 16.86 2.67 17.40
N ASP A 176 18.10 3.11 17.49
CA ASP A 176 19.20 2.71 16.62
C ASP A 176 20.46 2.54 17.48
N ILE A 177 21.12 1.39 17.35
CA ILE A 177 22.35 1.06 18.04
C ILE A 177 23.36 0.54 17.01
N GLY A 178 24.40 1.35 16.80
CA GLY A 178 25.49 1.06 15.88
C GLY A 178 26.77 0.69 16.62
N THR A 179 27.50 -0.30 16.10
CA THR A 179 28.90 -0.52 16.44
C THR A 179 29.76 -0.41 15.19
N THR A 180 30.93 0.21 15.32
CA THR A 180 31.91 0.31 14.23
C THR A 180 33.29 0.02 14.78
N ALA A 181 34.02 -0.89 14.13
CA ALA A 181 35.41 -1.17 14.43
C ALA A 181 36.27 -1.16 13.17
N THR A 182 37.49 -0.64 13.34
CA THR A 182 38.52 -0.65 12.32
C THR A 182 39.70 -1.45 12.84
N PHE A 183 39.98 -2.57 12.18
CA PHE A 183 41.07 -3.47 12.53
C PHE A 183 42.18 -3.37 11.49
N THR A 184 43.41 -3.18 11.97
CA THR A 184 44.61 -3.26 11.15
C THR A 184 45.10 -4.71 11.04
N ARG A 185 46.08 -4.94 10.18
CA ARG A 185 46.70 -6.26 9.92
C ARG A 185 47.19 -7.03 11.16
N SER A 186 47.39 -6.37 12.32
CA SER A 186 47.77 -7.07 13.56
C SER A 186 46.62 -7.86 14.20
N ASN A 187 45.37 -7.64 13.78
CA ASN A 187 44.23 -8.43 14.24
C ASN A 187 44.22 -9.81 13.56
N PRO A 188 43.98 -10.91 14.32
CA PRO A 188 44.00 -12.27 13.77
C PRO A 188 43.01 -12.49 12.62
N ILE A 189 41.84 -11.82 12.63
CA ILE A 189 40.82 -11.95 11.57
C ILE A 189 41.29 -11.29 10.28
N VAL A 190 41.81 -10.07 10.37
CA VAL A 190 42.33 -9.29 9.23
C VAL A 190 43.57 -9.96 8.65
N SER A 191 44.46 -10.45 9.51
CA SER A 191 45.65 -11.20 9.09
C SER A 191 45.29 -12.54 8.42
N ALA A 192 44.28 -13.26 8.92
CA ALA A 192 43.82 -14.51 8.31
C ALA A 192 43.28 -14.27 6.89
N LEU A 193 42.58 -13.16 6.68
CA LEU A 193 42.08 -12.72 5.37
C LEU A 193 43.16 -12.07 4.48
N ARG A 194 44.38 -11.88 5.00
CA ARG A 194 45.51 -11.20 4.32
C ARG A 194 45.19 -9.78 3.84
N SER A 195 44.26 -9.09 4.49
CA SER A 195 43.99 -7.68 4.20
C SER A 195 44.89 -6.76 5.04
N ASP A 196 45.03 -5.51 4.61
CA ASP A 196 45.80 -4.49 5.34
C ASP A 196 44.92 -3.76 6.37
N LEU A 197 43.64 -3.59 6.05
CA LEU A 197 42.62 -3.00 6.90
C LEU A 197 41.30 -3.77 6.77
N GLY A 198 40.54 -3.85 7.85
CA GLY A 198 39.14 -4.26 7.85
C GLY A 198 38.30 -3.24 8.62
N ILE A 199 37.18 -2.83 8.04
CA ILE A 199 36.17 -1.98 8.66
C ILE A 199 34.91 -2.82 8.79
N PHE A 200 34.37 -2.89 10.00
CA PHE A 200 33.16 -3.61 10.31
C PHE A 200 32.18 -2.66 10.97
N LEU A 201 30.94 -2.66 10.48
CA LEU A 201 29.83 -1.91 11.03
C LEU A 201 28.65 -2.84 11.23
N THR A 202 28.00 -2.71 12.38
CA THR A 202 26.76 -3.40 12.70
C THR A 202 25.77 -2.38 13.21
N GLU A 203 24.56 -2.35 12.68
CA GLU A 203 23.51 -1.42 13.07
C GLU A 203 22.27 -2.23 13.36
N PHE A 204 21.76 -2.13 14.58
CA PHE A 204 20.47 -2.67 14.95
C PHE A 204 19.54 -1.49 15.13
N GLN A 205 18.45 -1.50 14.37
CA GLN A 205 17.46 -0.45 14.43
C GLN A 205 16.10 -1.09 14.55
N GLY A 206 15.23 -0.45 15.32
CA GLY A 206 13.85 -0.85 15.43
C GLY A 206 12.98 0.28 15.89
N LEU A 207 11.70 -0.04 15.94
CA LEU A 207 10.72 0.82 16.54
C LEU A 207 9.65 0.01 17.27
N VAL A 208 9.03 0.67 18.23
CA VAL A 208 7.93 0.16 19.03
C VAL A 208 6.80 1.17 18.90
N VAL A 209 5.62 0.67 18.58
CA VAL A 209 4.35 1.40 18.51
C VAL A 209 3.38 0.67 19.41
N ASP A 210 2.93 1.33 20.47
CA ASP A 210 2.06 0.68 21.45
C ASP A 210 0.63 0.55 20.90
N ASP A 211 -0.01 -0.58 21.24
CA ASP A 211 -1.44 -0.89 21.04
C ASP A 211 -1.93 -0.96 19.57
N ILE A 212 -1.01 -1.02 18.59
CA ILE A 212 -1.37 -1.04 17.16
C ILE A 212 -2.09 -2.33 16.75
N GLU A 213 -1.74 -3.46 17.37
CA GLU A 213 -2.35 -4.76 17.09
C GLU A 213 -3.65 -4.99 17.86
N ASP A 214 -3.71 -4.48 19.09
CA ASP A 214 -4.81 -4.67 20.03
C ASP A 214 -6.03 -3.78 19.71
N GLU A 215 -5.79 -2.54 19.30
CA GLU A 215 -6.87 -1.59 18.94
C GLU A 215 -7.40 -1.79 17.53
N ARG A 216 -6.76 -2.64 16.74
CA ARG A 216 -7.12 -2.90 15.34
C ARG A 216 -8.50 -3.52 15.20
N GLY A 217 -9.34 -2.82 14.44
CA GLY A 217 -10.69 -3.27 14.10
C GLY A 217 -10.73 -4.66 13.45
N ASP A 218 -11.81 -5.40 13.72
CA ASP A 218 -12.10 -6.63 12.98
C ASP A 218 -12.50 -6.29 11.55
N THR A 219 -11.73 -6.76 10.57
CA THR A 219 -12.02 -6.59 9.15
C THR A 219 -12.78 -7.79 8.56
N GLY A 220 -13.16 -8.76 9.39
CA GLY A 220 -13.76 -10.02 8.98
C GLY A 220 -15.14 -9.88 8.33
N GLY A 221 -15.20 -10.19 7.04
CA GLY A 221 -16.38 -10.73 6.34
C GLY A 221 -17.59 -9.80 6.14
N ILE A 222 -18.12 -9.81 4.90
CA ILE A 222 -19.36 -9.12 4.56
C ILE A 222 -20.53 -9.67 5.38
N GLY A 223 -21.20 -8.82 6.18
CA GLY A 223 -22.45 -9.16 6.86
C GLY A 223 -22.31 -9.76 8.27
N ALA A 224 -21.12 -9.78 8.86
CA ALA A 224 -21.00 -9.96 10.30
C ALA A 224 -21.59 -8.73 11.01
N LEU A 225 -22.84 -8.84 11.46
CA LEU A 225 -23.47 -7.88 12.37
C LEU A 225 -22.60 -7.78 13.63
N GLY A 226 -21.76 -6.74 13.71
CA GLY A 226 -20.76 -6.56 14.77
C GLY A 226 -19.31 -6.42 14.30
N ALA A 227 -19.00 -6.53 13.00
CA ALA A 227 -17.65 -6.42 12.43
C ALA A 227 -17.06 -4.99 12.39
N ALA A 228 -17.46 -4.13 13.31
CA ALA A 228 -16.89 -2.80 13.45
C ALA A 228 -16.65 -2.49 14.92
N GLN A 229 -15.68 -3.18 15.52
CA GLN A 229 -15.19 -2.91 16.86
C GLN A 229 -13.68 -2.70 16.74
N GLY A 230 -13.23 -1.44 16.76
CA GLY A 230 -11.81 -1.04 16.74
C GLY A 230 -11.48 0.05 15.72
N ILE A 231 -10.21 0.46 15.70
CA ILE A 231 -9.66 1.55 14.87
C ILE A 231 -9.44 1.06 13.44
N THR A 232 -9.54 1.98 12.47
CA THR A 232 -9.19 1.70 11.08
C THR A 232 -7.76 1.16 10.99
N PRO A 233 -7.54 0.02 10.32
CA PRO A 233 -6.21 -0.54 10.25
C PRO A 233 -5.27 0.36 9.46
N LEU A 234 -4.01 0.39 9.90
CA LEU A 234 -2.93 1.16 9.27
C LEU A 234 -2.43 0.48 7.99
N THR A 235 -1.44 1.09 7.36
CA THR A 235 -0.86 0.68 6.07
C THR A 235 -0.74 -0.83 5.85
N ASN A 236 -1.13 -1.28 4.66
CA ASN A 236 -0.97 -2.65 4.20
C ASN A 236 0.52 -2.96 3.91
N THR A 237 1.03 -4.04 4.47
CA THR A 237 2.44 -4.44 4.37
C THR A 237 2.70 -5.44 3.24
N CYS A 238 1.64 -6.06 2.70
CA CYS A 238 1.71 -7.01 1.60
C CYS A 238 1.85 -6.32 0.23
N VAL A 239 2.35 -7.07 -0.75
CA VAL A 239 2.57 -6.57 -2.12
C VAL A 239 1.27 -6.52 -2.94
N GLY A 240 0.25 -7.27 -2.53
CA GLY A 240 -1.06 -7.33 -3.16
C GLY A 240 -2.09 -8.01 -2.27
N GLY A 241 -3.36 -7.80 -2.61
CA GLY A 241 -4.50 -8.22 -1.81
C GLY A 241 -4.72 -7.34 -0.58
N SER A 242 -5.92 -7.44 -0.01
CA SER A 242 -6.33 -6.69 1.15
C SER A 242 -7.04 -7.62 2.12
N ASP A 243 -6.97 -7.30 3.39
CA ASP A 243 -7.73 -7.94 4.46
C ASP A 243 -9.00 -7.14 4.82
N LEU A 244 -9.39 -6.16 4.00
CA LEU A 244 -10.59 -5.34 4.19
C LEU A 244 -11.89 -6.05 3.81
N PRO A 245 -13.03 -5.65 4.42
CA PRO A 245 -14.33 -6.17 4.04
C PRO A 245 -14.66 -5.79 2.58
N LEU A 246 -15.46 -6.63 1.91
CA LEU A 246 -15.91 -6.48 0.50
C LEU A 246 -14.92 -6.96 -0.58
N ASN A 247 -13.88 -7.73 -0.22
CA ASN A 247 -12.96 -8.35 -1.18
C ASN A 247 -13.66 -9.06 -2.36
N GLY A 248 -14.74 -9.83 -2.09
CA GLY A 248 -15.52 -10.50 -3.12
C GLY A 248 -16.35 -9.59 -4.05
N ILE A 249 -16.77 -8.40 -3.59
CA ILE A 249 -17.56 -7.45 -4.41
C ILE A 249 -16.65 -6.54 -5.24
N LEU A 250 -15.46 -6.23 -4.71
CA LEU A 250 -14.45 -5.41 -5.38
C LEU A 250 -13.44 -6.25 -6.19
N SER A 251 -13.59 -7.58 -6.18
CA SER A 251 -12.63 -8.55 -6.75
C SER A 251 -11.19 -8.32 -6.25
N ILE A 252 -11.05 -7.88 -5.00
CA ILE A 252 -9.77 -7.73 -4.33
C ILE A 252 -9.38 -9.11 -3.78
N ASP A 253 -8.12 -9.48 -3.96
CA ASP A 253 -7.56 -10.72 -3.42
C ASP A 253 -7.61 -10.69 -1.89
N ASP A 254 -8.30 -11.66 -1.29
CA ASP A 254 -8.54 -11.70 0.15
C ASP A 254 -7.33 -12.28 0.90
N ARG A 255 -6.77 -11.49 1.82
CA ARG A 255 -5.65 -11.91 2.66
C ARG A 255 -6.06 -12.35 4.07
N THR A 256 -7.34 -12.21 4.46
CA THR A 256 -7.88 -12.72 5.74
C THR A 256 -8.23 -14.20 5.72
N VAL A 257 -8.47 -14.75 4.53
CA VAL A 257 -8.91 -16.12 4.34
C VAL A 257 -7.99 -16.69 3.27
N GLY A 258 -7.00 -17.49 3.65
CA GLY A 258 -6.36 -18.36 2.67
C GLY A 258 -7.47 -19.11 1.93
N ASP A 259 -7.35 -19.25 0.59
CA ASP A 259 -8.37 -19.80 -0.30
C ASP A 259 -9.30 -20.76 0.45
N VAL A 260 -10.60 -20.47 0.49
CA VAL A 260 -11.62 -21.32 1.13
C VAL A 260 -11.51 -22.79 0.67
N ARG A 261 -10.81 -23.07 -0.44
CA ARG A 261 -10.48 -24.42 -0.89
C ARG A 261 -9.22 -25.08 -0.30
N THR A 262 -8.26 -24.39 0.29
CA THR A 262 -7.02 -25.05 0.76
C THR A 262 -6.38 -24.55 2.05
N ASP A 263 -6.70 -23.37 2.62
CA ASP A 263 -5.76 -22.84 3.62
C ASP A 263 -6.28 -21.82 4.66
N ALA A 264 -7.37 -22.15 5.35
CA ALA A 264 -7.87 -21.32 6.45
C ALA A 264 -6.93 -21.23 7.68
N ASP A 265 -5.85 -22.03 7.73
CA ASP A 265 -4.92 -22.10 8.86
C ASP A 265 -3.64 -21.24 8.67
N ASN A 266 -3.34 -20.75 7.46
CA ASN A 266 -2.05 -20.09 7.17
C ASN A 266 -2.02 -18.55 7.27
N ASN A 267 -3.17 -17.85 7.21
CA ASN A 267 -3.22 -16.39 7.28
C ASN A 267 -4.11 -15.90 8.45
N PRO A 268 -3.55 -15.60 9.63
CA PRO A 268 -4.32 -15.07 10.76
C PRO A 268 -4.81 -13.63 10.49
N LYS A 269 -5.80 -13.17 11.28
CA LYS A 269 -6.25 -11.77 11.27
C LYS A 269 -5.03 -10.85 11.38
N GLY A 270 -4.91 -9.92 10.43
CA GLY A 270 -3.80 -8.98 10.46
C GLY A 270 -2.51 -9.41 9.78
N PHE A 271 -2.53 -10.50 9.02
CA PHE A 271 -1.36 -11.03 8.30
C PHE A 271 -0.61 -9.97 7.47
N CYS A 272 -1.35 -9.03 6.86
CA CYS A 272 -0.81 -7.95 6.03
C CYS A 272 -0.77 -6.59 6.74
N ARG A 273 -0.74 -6.56 8.08
CA ARG A 273 -0.82 -5.34 8.88
C ARG A 273 0.46 -5.11 9.68
N THR A 274 0.57 -3.91 10.21
CA THR A 274 1.66 -3.46 11.08
C THR A 274 1.57 -4.14 12.44
N THR A 275 2.72 -4.34 13.08
CA THR A 275 2.86 -4.97 14.41
C THR A 275 3.36 -3.96 15.44
N ASP A 276 3.17 -4.27 16.72
CA ASP A 276 3.57 -3.37 17.82
C ASP A 276 5.10 -3.14 17.82
N VAL A 277 5.86 -4.19 17.53
CA VAL A 277 7.32 -4.15 17.46
C VAL A 277 7.77 -4.45 16.04
N SER A 278 8.73 -3.69 15.53
CA SER A 278 9.44 -4.04 14.30
C SER A 278 10.91 -3.65 14.36
N TYR A 279 11.81 -4.56 14.00
CA TYR A 279 13.25 -4.28 14.03
C TYR A 279 14.04 -5.11 13.04
N GLY A 280 15.24 -4.65 12.74
CA GLY A 280 16.16 -5.32 11.84
C GLY A 280 17.60 -4.94 12.08
N VAL A 281 18.44 -5.44 11.18
CA VAL A 281 19.88 -5.29 11.25
C VAL A 281 20.46 -4.92 9.90
N VAL A 282 21.45 -4.02 9.92
CA VAL A 282 22.34 -3.74 8.80
C VAL A 282 23.76 -4.08 9.20
N LEU A 283 24.41 -4.94 8.43
CA LEU A 283 25.80 -5.32 8.60
C LEU A 283 26.59 -4.83 7.40
N MET A 284 27.72 -4.20 7.64
CA MET A 284 28.67 -3.83 6.61
C MET A 284 30.06 -4.32 6.98
N ALA A 285 30.72 -5.00 6.03
CA ALA A 285 32.12 -5.36 6.14
C ALA A 285 32.85 -4.87 4.89
N GLN A 286 33.94 -4.16 5.09
CA GLN A 286 34.83 -3.71 4.02
C GLN A 286 36.26 -4.10 4.36
N LEU A 287 36.95 -4.72 3.41
CA LEU A 287 38.38 -4.99 3.53
C LEU A 287 39.14 -4.08 2.57
N GLN A 288 40.38 -3.73 2.92
CA GLN A 288 41.26 -2.99 2.03
C GLN A 288 42.57 -3.76 1.85
N TYR A 289 42.94 -3.95 0.60
CA TYR A 289 44.20 -4.55 0.18
C TYR A 289 44.95 -3.49 -0.62
N ASN A 290 46.11 -3.06 -0.15
CA ASN A 290 46.88 -2.01 -0.81
C ASN A 290 47.81 -2.56 -1.89
N ASN A 291 48.26 -3.81 -1.75
CA ASN A 291 49.15 -4.47 -2.72
C ASN A 291 48.73 -5.93 -2.93
N VAL A 292 47.72 -6.15 -3.76
CA VAL A 292 47.23 -7.51 -4.03
C VAL A 292 48.29 -8.28 -4.83
N PHE A 293 48.71 -9.44 -4.32
CA PHE A 293 49.73 -10.31 -4.95
C PHE A 293 51.07 -9.61 -5.31
N GLY A 294 51.44 -8.54 -4.60
CA GLY A 294 52.65 -7.76 -4.93
C GLY A 294 52.53 -6.91 -6.19
N THR A 295 51.31 -6.74 -6.72
CA THR A 295 50.98 -5.78 -7.78
C THR A 295 50.65 -4.42 -7.17
N PRO A 296 50.77 -3.31 -7.93
CA PRO A 296 50.36 -1.97 -7.48
C PRO A 296 48.83 -1.76 -7.53
N ILE A 297 48.06 -2.85 -7.56
CA ILE A 297 46.59 -2.81 -7.58
C ILE A 297 46.09 -2.81 -6.13
N GLY A 298 45.37 -1.75 -5.79
CA GLY A 298 44.55 -1.66 -4.59
C GLY A 298 43.19 -2.29 -4.83
N LEU A 299 42.66 -3.00 -3.84
CA LEU A 299 41.41 -3.75 -3.98
C LEU A 299 40.60 -3.62 -2.69
N LYS A 300 39.33 -3.26 -2.83
CA LYS A 300 38.43 -2.98 -1.70
C LYS A 300 37.11 -3.74 -1.91
N PRO A 301 37.03 -5.00 -1.47
CA PRO A 301 35.77 -5.70 -1.42
C PRO A 301 34.95 -5.20 -0.22
N GLN A 302 33.66 -4.99 -0.46
CA GLN A 302 32.69 -4.60 0.54
C GLN A 302 31.42 -5.43 0.37
N ILE A 303 30.83 -5.80 1.49
CA ILE A 303 29.52 -6.43 1.55
C ILE A 303 28.66 -5.65 2.54
N ILE A 304 27.41 -5.40 2.16
CA ILE A 304 26.38 -4.85 3.01
C ILE A 304 25.21 -5.83 2.99
N VAL A 305 24.73 -6.23 4.16
CA VAL A 305 23.56 -7.08 4.34
C VAL A 305 22.57 -6.31 5.19
N SER A 306 21.31 -6.29 4.78
CA SER A 306 20.19 -5.72 5.53
C SER A 306 19.12 -6.80 5.67
N HIS A 307 18.56 -6.96 6.85
CA HIS A 307 17.55 -7.98 7.13
C HIS A 307 16.62 -7.52 8.25
N GLY A 308 15.31 -7.51 7.99
CA GLY A 308 14.29 -7.37 9.01
C GLY A 308 14.16 -8.67 9.79
N ILE A 309 14.24 -8.59 11.10
CA ILE A 309 14.27 -9.76 11.99
C ILE A 309 12.86 -10.10 12.43
N GLU A 310 12.08 -9.09 12.82
CA GLU A 310 10.74 -9.29 13.37
C GLU A 310 9.85 -8.08 13.06
N GLY A 311 8.58 -8.37 12.80
CA GLY A 311 7.52 -7.39 12.71
C GLY A 311 7.47 -6.54 11.44
N TYR A 312 6.44 -5.71 11.36
CA TYR A 312 6.14 -4.85 10.21
C TYR A 312 5.91 -3.41 10.65
N SER A 313 6.78 -2.52 10.18
CA SER A 313 6.72 -1.10 10.56
C SER A 313 5.53 -0.37 9.93
N PRO A 314 4.84 0.49 10.70
CA PRO A 314 3.86 1.42 10.15
C PRO A 314 4.51 2.55 9.37
N SER A 315 3.78 3.02 8.35
CA SER A 315 4.16 4.18 7.54
C SER A 315 3.64 5.46 8.21
N PRO A 316 4.42 6.54 8.29
CA PRO A 316 5.79 6.72 7.80
C PRO A 316 6.88 6.45 8.86
N ALA A 317 6.53 5.82 9.99
CA ALA A 317 7.40 5.66 11.15
C ALA A 317 8.61 4.74 10.95
N GLY A 318 8.50 3.76 10.07
CA GLY A 318 9.60 2.85 9.78
C GLY A 318 9.46 2.12 8.45
N PHE A 319 10.37 1.18 8.25
CA PHE A 319 10.49 0.43 6.99
C PHE A 319 10.89 -1.04 7.19
N TRP A 320 10.98 -1.51 8.43
CA TRP A 320 11.33 -2.90 8.72
C TRP A 320 10.17 -3.82 8.36
N ARG A 321 10.51 -4.93 7.71
CA ARG A 321 9.59 -6.01 7.37
C ARG A 321 10.30 -7.31 7.70
N GLU A 322 9.63 -8.13 8.48
CA GLU A 322 10.08 -9.47 8.85
C GLU A 322 10.54 -10.27 7.62
N ASP A 323 11.62 -11.02 7.80
CA ASP A 323 12.27 -11.90 6.82
C ASP A 323 12.69 -11.25 5.50
N THR A 324 12.52 -9.93 5.36
CA THR A 324 12.77 -9.19 4.13
C THR A 324 14.09 -8.43 4.24
N GLY A 325 14.84 -8.36 3.14
CA GLY A 325 16.12 -7.68 3.14
C GLY A 325 16.82 -7.59 1.79
N SER A 326 18.05 -7.10 1.83
CA SER A 326 18.90 -7.00 0.65
C SER A 326 20.35 -7.26 0.99
N THR A 327 21.06 -7.87 0.05
CA THR A 327 22.50 -8.08 0.11
C THR A 327 23.15 -7.37 -1.07
N ALA A 328 24.13 -6.53 -0.78
CA ALA A 328 24.92 -5.81 -1.77
C ALA A 328 26.39 -6.15 -1.62
N PHE A 329 27.01 -6.54 -2.72
CA PHE A 329 28.45 -6.74 -2.83
C PHE A 329 29.03 -5.70 -3.78
N SER A 330 30.13 -5.07 -3.38
CA SER A 330 30.88 -4.18 -4.24
C SER A 330 32.37 -4.48 -4.20
N LEU A 331 33.01 -4.32 -5.35
CA LEU A 331 34.42 -4.55 -5.54
C LEU A 331 35.01 -3.35 -6.26
N THR A 332 35.81 -2.58 -5.54
CA THR A 332 36.56 -1.46 -6.12
C THR A 332 38.01 -1.88 -6.32
N ALA A 333 38.52 -1.71 -7.53
CA ALA A 333 39.91 -1.90 -7.89
C ALA A 333 40.52 -0.56 -8.32
N ASP A 334 41.60 -0.16 -7.66
CA ASP A 334 42.31 1.08 -7.92
C ASP A 334 43.73 0.77 -8.44
N TYR A 335 44.13 1.38 -9.55
CA TYR A 335 45.46 1.24 -10.14
C TYR A 335 46.19 2.58 -10.15
N LEU A 336 47.24 2.68 -9.35
CA LEU A 336 48.11 3.87 -9.22
C LEU A 336 47.38 5.21 -9.01
N GLY A 337 46.13 5.18 -8.54
CA GLY A 337 45.30 6.36 -8.33
C GLY A 337 44.81 7.06 -9.61
N SER A 338 45.15 6.57 -10.81
CA SER A 338 44.73 7.15 -12.09
C SER A 338 43.56 6.42 -12.73
N LEU A 339 43.41 5.11 -12.47
CA LEU A 339 42.32 4.28 -12.97
C LEU A 339 41.61 3.60 -11.81
N SER A 340 40.29 3.78 -11.69
CA SER A 340 39.45 3.10 -10.71
C SER A 340 38.32 2.38 -11.43
N ALA A 341 38.11 1.12 -11.10
CA ALA A 341 37.01 0.31 -11.60
C ALA A 341 36.18 -0.21 -10.42
N ASN A 342 34.87 -0.10 -10.51
CA ASN A 342 33.94 -0.64 -9.53
C ASN A 342 32.97 -1.61 -10.20
N LEU A 343 32.82 -2.78 -9.59
CA LEU A 343 31.79 -3.76 -9.90
C LEU A 343 30.89 -3.86 -8.67
N SER A 344 29.59 -3.69 -8.85
CA SER A 344 28.60 -3.80 -7.78
C SER A 344 27.47 -4.73 -8.19
N TYR A 345 27.03 -5.59 -7.28
CA TYR A 345 25.88 -6.47 -7.43
C TYR A 345 24.99 -6.33 -6.21
N ARG A 346 23.68 -6.23 -6.40
CA ARG A 346 22.71 -6.21 -5.32
C ARG A 346 21.58 -7.17 -5.65
N THR A 347 21.19 -7.92 -4.63
CA THR A 347 20.08 -8.86 -4.66
C THR A 347 19.17 -8.65 -3.45
N TYR A 348 17.89 -8.97 -3.63
CA TYR A 348 16.86 -8.86 -2.61
C TYR A 348 16.41 -10.25 -2.20
N HIS A 349 16.09 -10.42 -0.92
CA HIS A 349 15.59 -11.67 -0.38
C HIS A 349 14.44 -11.41 0.58
N GLY A 350 13.54 -12.37 0.70
CA GLY A 350 12.43 -12.32 1.63
C GLY A 350 11.22 -13.02 1.08
N ASP A 351 10.12 -12.85 1.80
CA ASP A 351 8.82 -13.37 1.45
C ASP A 351 8.27 -12.70 0.17
N GLU A 352 7.77 -13.49 -0.77
CA GLU A 352 7.17 -13.02 -2.04
C GLU A 352 5.93 -12.16 -1.76
N GLU A 353 5.16 -12.47 -0.71
CA GLU A 353 3.97 -11.70 -0.35
C GLU A 353 4.30 -10.31 0.21
N ARG A 354 5.56 -10.03 0.59
CA ARG A 354 5.96 -8.77 1.25
C ARG A 354 7.10 -8.03 0.55
N THR A 355 7.77 -8.68 -0.41
CA THR A 355 8.95 -8.15 -1.10
C THR A 355 8.68 -7.86 -2.58
N LYS A 356 8.38 -6.60 -2.94
CA LYS A 356 8.16 -6.19 -4.35
C LYS A 356 9.41 -6.26 -5.24
N MET A 357 10.59 -6.32 -4.65
CA MET A 357 11.88 -6.22 -5.35
C MET A 357 12.57 -7.57 -5.51
N LEU A 358 11.92 -8.68 -5.14
CA LEU A 358 12.52 -10.02 -5.11
C LEU A 358 13.08 -10.45 -6.48
N ASP A 359 12.50 -9.96 -7.57
CA ASP A 359 12.92 -10.21 -8.96
C ASP A 359 13.80 -9.11 -9.57
N ARG A 360 14.14 -8.06 -8.80
CA ARG A 360 14.82 -6.84 -9.28
C ARG A 360 16.29 -6.77 -8.89
N ASP A 361 17.02 -7.83 -9.13
CA ASP A 361 18.47 -7.86 -9.00
C ASP A 361 19.15 -6.90 -9.98
N ASN A 362 20.23 -6.26 -9.55
CA ASN A 362 20.97 -5.32 -10.39
C ASN A 362 22.49 -5.51 -10.31
N VAL A 363 23.15 -5.43 -11.47
CA VAL A 363 24.61 -5.38 -11.61
C VAL A 363 24.99 -4.03 -12.20
N SER A 364 26.02 -3.40 -11.65
CA SER A 364 26.57 -2.14 -12.13
C SER A 364 28.09 -2.25 -12.29
N VAL A 365 28.60 -1.66 -13.37
CA VAL A 365 30.03 -1.55 -13.64
C VAL A 365 30.34 -0.10 -13.98
N SER A 366 31.31 0.48 -13.28
CA SER A 366 31.78 1.84 -13.55
C SER A 366 33.29 1.88 -13.62
N VAL A 367 33.83 2.61 -14.60
CA VAL A 367 35.27 2.84 -14.76
C VAL A 367 35.51 4.34 -14.81
N THR A 368 36.45 4.81 -14.00
CA THR A 368 36.85 6.22 -13.90
C THR A 368 38.34 6.33 -14.17
N TYR A 369 38.71 7.21 -15.09
CA TYR A 369 40.10 7.51 -15.42
C TYR A 369 40.36 9.01 -15.24
N ALA A 370 41.33 9.34 -14.41
CA ALA A 370 41.77 10.72 -14.16
C ALA A 370 43.09 10.97 -14.91
N PHE A 371 43.14 12.04 -15.69
CA PHE A 371 44.28 12.43 -16.53
C PHE A 371 44.99 13.68 -16.02
#